data_AF-A0A7S1AHT2-F1
#
_entry.id   AF-A0A7S1AHT2-F1
#
_cell.length_a   1.000
_cell.length_b   1.000
_cell.length_c   1.000
_cell.angle_alpha   90.00
_cell.angle_beta   90.00
_cell.angle_gamma   90.00
#
_symmetry.space_group_name_H-M   'P 1'
#
loop_
_entity.id
_entity.type
_entity.pdbx_description
1 polymer ?
#
loop_
_entity_poly.entity_id
_entity_poly.type
_entity_poly.pdbx_seq_one_letter_code
_entity_poly.pdbx_strand_id
1 'polypeptide(L)'
;CQNRDPEVVQWRARMSALYRNQEKQVEKAEARCSGKRHVSVLLREAVEGAMALGPDKAYADCTFGRGGHSRMMLSRLSVSGRLFAFDVDAAAVRAGRDLEKADG
;
A
#
# COMPACT_ATOMS: atom_id res chain seq x y z
N CYS A 1 -9.95 -35.63 17.99
CA CYS A 1 -8.63 -35.17 18.48
C CYS A 1 -8.51 -33.65 18.31
N GLN A 2 -9.09 -32.89 19.23
CA GLN A 2 -8.93 -31.44 19.28
C GLN A 2 -7.88 -31.17 20.36
N ASN A 3 -6.83 -30.44 20.03
CA ASN A 3 -5.81 -29.99 20.99
C ASN A 3 -6.51 -29.26 22.16
N ARG A 4 -6.71 -29.98 23.27
CA ARG A 4 -7.18 -29.48 24.57
C ARG A 4 -5.99 -29.19 25.50
N ASP A 5 -4.80 -28.97 24.94
CA ASP A 5 -3.67 -28.48 25.70
C ASP A 5 -4.03 -27.10 26.28
N PRO A 6 -4.07 -26.96 27.61
CA PRO A 6 -4.44 -25.70 28.26
C PRO A 6 -3.57 -24.52 27.81
N GLU A 7 -2.30 -24.77 27.47
CA GLU A 7 -1.38 -23.72 27.01
C GLU A 7 -1.76 -23.22 25.61
N VAL A 8 -2.13 -24.12 24.70
CA VAL A 8 -2.60 -23.78 23.35
C VAL A 8 -3.94 -23.04 23.40
N VAL A 9 -4.84 -23.42 24.31
CA VAL A 9 -6.12 -22.71 24.51
C VAL A 9 -5.89 -21.30 25.05
N GLN A 10 -5.01 -21.16 26.05
CA GLN A 10 -4.66 -19.86 26.62
C GLN A 10 -3.95 -18.97 25.58
N TRP A 11 -3.04 -19.54 24.79
CA TRP A 11 -2.35 -18.85 23.71
C TRP A 11 -3.33 -18.34 22.65
N ARG A 12 -4.29 -19.17 22.21
CA ARG A 12 -5.34 -18.74 21.27
C ARG A 12 -6.17 -17.59 21.82
N ALA A 13 -6.59 -17.66 23.09
CA ALA A 13 -7.35 -16.59 23.72
C ALA A 13 -6.57 -15.27 23.80
N ARG A 14 -5.27 -15.34 24.14
CA ARG A 14 -4.35 -14.18 24.15
C ARG A 14 -4.17 -13.60 22.75
N MET A 15 -3.93 -14.44 21.73
CA MET A 15 -3.81 -14.01 20.34
C MET A 15 -5.11 -13.36 19.84
N SER A 16 -6.27 -13.95 20.11
CA SER A 16 -7.56 -13.35 19.76
C SER A 16 -7.79 -12.00 20.45
N ALA A 17 -7.36 -11.83 21.70
CA ALA A 17 -7.43 -10.55 22.38
C ALA A 17 -6.47 -9.51 21.78
N LEU A 18 -5.24 -9.92 21.41
CA LEU A 18 -4.27 -9.08 20.71
C LEU A 18 -4.80 -8.61 19.35
N TYR A 19 -5.32 -9.53 18.53
CA TYR A 19 -5.89 -9.20 17.22
C TYR A 19 -7.08 -8.24 17.34
N ARG A 20 -8.01 -8.46 18.29
CA ARG A 20 -9.12 -7.53 18.56
C ARG A 20 -8.67 -6.14 19.00
N ASN A 21 -7.62 -6.06 19.82
CA ASN A 21 -7.07 -4.78 20.22
C ASN A 21 -6.41 -4.06 19.04
N GLN A 22 -5.74 -4.80 18.15
CA GLN A 22 -5.15 -4.27 16.93
C GLN A 22 -6.22 -3.67 16.01
N GLU A 23 -7.34 -4.36 15.79
CA GLU A 23 -8.48 -3.85 15.00
C GLU A 23 -9.02 -2.52 15.56
N LYS A 24 -9.24 -2.43 16.88
CA LYS A 24 -9.70 -1.19 17.52
C LYS A 24 -8.72 -0.02 17.36
N GLN A 25 -7.41 -0.31 17.36
CA GLN A 25 -6.40 0.72 17.13
C GLN A 25 -6.36 1.19 15.67
N VAL A 26 -6.56 0.28 14.71
CA VAL A 26 -6.69 0.62 13.28
C VAL A 26 -7.88 1.52 13.06
N GLU A 27 -9.06 1.16 13.57
CA GLU A 27 -10.29 1.96 13.43
C GLU A 27 -10.11 3.38 14.02
N LYS A 28 -9.47 3.49 15.18
CA LYS A 28 -9.15 4.79 15.80
C LYS A 28 -8.16 5.62 14.96
N ALA A 29 -7.16 4.97 14.36
CA ALA A 29 -6.19 5.65 13.49
C ALA A 29 -6.83 6.11 12.18
N GLU A 30 -7.69 5.29 11.57
CA GLU A 30 -8.47 5.66 10.39
C GLU A 30 -9.41 6.81 10.68
N ALA A 31 -10.11 6.80 11.82
CA ALA A 31 -10.96 7.90 12.25
C ALA A 31 -10.19 9.23 12.40
N ARG A 32 -8.95 9.20 12.93
CA ARG A 32 -8.08 10.39 13.04
C ARG A 32 -7.65 10.96 11.69
N CYS A 33 -7.60 10.11 10.66
CA CYS A 33 -7.19 10.48 9.31
C CYS A 33 -8.39 10.69 8.37
N SER A 34 -9.61 10.38 8.81
CA SER A 34 -10.84 10.57 8.04
C SER A 34 -10.99 12.03 7.59
N GLY A 35 -11.24 12.24 6.30
CA GLY A 35 -11.37 13.56 5.68
C GLY A 35 -10.05 14.28 5.34
N LYS A 36 -8.89 13.72 5.71
CA LYS A 36 -7.58 14.27 5.30
C LYS A 36 -7.10 13.59 4.03
N ARG A 37 -6.74 14.39 3.02
CA ARG A 37 -6.14 13.88 1.79
C ARG A 37 -4.71 13.40 2.08
N HIS A 38 -4.41 12.16 1.70
CA HIS A 38 -3.05 11.63 1.76
C HIS A 38 -2.13 12.43 0.81
N VAL A 39 -0.94 12.78 1.28
CA VAL A 39 0.08 13.48 0.50
C VAL A 39 1.34 12.63 0.54
N SER A 40 1.86 12.29 -0.65
CA SER A 40 3.13 11.57 -0.78
C SER A 40 4.28 12.41 -0.23
N VAL A 41 5.08 11.79 0.63
CA VAL A 41 6.31 12.39 1.17
C VAL A 41 7.36 12.47 0.06
N LEU A 42 8.04 13.63 -0.04
CA LEU A 42 9.08 13.90 -1.04
C LEU A 42 8.68 13.52 -2.47
N LEU A 43 7.44 13.86 -2.84
CA LEU A 43 6.85 13.42 -4.11
C LEU A 43 7.68 13.85 -5.33
N ARG A 44 8.15 15.09 -5.37
CA ARG A 44 8.87 15.61 -6.54
C ARG A 44 10.25 15.01 -6.61
N GLU A 45 10.98 15.08 -5.51
CA GLU A 45 12.37 14.64 -5.38
C GLU A 45 12.51 13.14 -5.66
N ALA A 46 11.62 12.31 -5.09
CA ALA A 46 11.64 10.87 -5.32
C ALA A 46 11.38 10.52 -6.79
N VAL A 47 10.39 11.17 -7.42
CA VAL A 47 10.05 10.88 -8.82
C VAL A 47 11.11 11.43 -9.76
N GLU A 48 11.65 12.62 -9.53
CA GLU A 48 12.71 13.21 -10.36
C GLU A 48 13.99 12.39 -10.28
N GLY A 49 14.37 11.92 -9.09
CA GLY A 49 15.51 11.03 -8.90
C GLY A 49 15.33 9.69 -9.61
N ALA A 50 14.14 9.07 -9.50
CA ALA A 50 13.86 7.81 -10.19
C ALA A 50 13.85 7.99 -11.72
N MET A 51 13.18 9.03 -12.23
CA MET A 51 12.99 9.28 -13.66
C MET A 51 14.25 9.77 -14.39
N ALA A 52 15.36 10.01 -13.68
CA ALA A 52 16.64 10.40 -14.29
C ALA A 52 17.16 9.38 -15.33
N LEU A 53 16.72 8.12 -15.25
CA LEU A 53 17.04 7.07 -16.22
C LEU A 53 16.28 7.19 -17.56
N GLY A 54 15.25 8.04 -17.62
CA GLY A 54 14.47 8.35 -18.81
C GLY A 54 13.04 7.78 -18.81
N PRO A 55 12.14 8.35 -19.64
CA PRO A 55 10.71 8.03 -19.65
C PRO A 55 10.35 6.70 -20.31
N ASP A 56 11.26 6.12 -21.10
CA ASP A 56 11.04 4.85 -21.82
C ASP A 56 11.43 3.61 -21.00
N LYS A 57 11.84 3.80 -19.74
CA LYS A 57 12.31 2.71 -18.87
C LYS A 57 11.16 2.04 -18.13
N ALA A 58 11.46 0.86 -17.58
CA ALA A 58 10.59 0.16 -16.65
C ALA A 58 11.00 0.51 -15.20
N TYR A 59 10.01 0.80 -14.36
CA TYR A 59 10.19 1.15 -12.96
C TYR A 59 9.37 0.25 -12.05
N ALA A 60 9.80 0.12 -10.79
CA ALA A 60 9.07 -0.59 -9.75
C ALA A 60 8.75 0.34 -8.58
N ASP A 61 7.47 0.52 -8.27
CA ASP A 61 6.99 1.10 -7.01
C ASP A 61 6.69 -0.04 -6.04
N CYS A 62 7.62 -0.32 -5.12
CA CYS A 62 7.52 -1.46 -4.21
C CYS A 62 6.59 -1.20 -3.01
N THR A 63 6.03 0.00 -2.89
CA THR A 63 5.23 0.45 -1.75
C THR A 63 4.09 1.35 -2.22
N PHE A 64 3.27 0.83 -3.14
CA PHE A 64 2.25 1.60 -3.85
C PHE A 64 1.39 2.44 -2.89
N GLY A 65 0.94 1.85 -1.78
CA GLY A 65 0.12 2.50 -0.76
C GLY A 65 -1.14 3.12 -1.34
N ARG A 66 -1.16 4.46 -1.44
CA ARG A 66 -2.25 5.21 -2.10
C ARG A 66 -1.88 5.77 -3.48
N GLY A 67 -0.81 5.30 -4.10
CA GLY A 67 -0.44 5.57 -5.49
C GLY A 67 -0.06 7.01 -5.82
N GLY A 68 0.37 7.81 -4.83
CA GLY A 68 0.75 9.20 -5.07
C GLY A 68 2.01 9.33 -5.94
N HIS A 69 3.06 8.55 -5.64
CA HIS A 69 4.27 8.50 -6.46
C HIS A 69 4.02 7.83 -7.81
N SER A 70 3.37 6.65 -7.80
CA SER A 70 2.99 5.93 -9.03
C SER A 70 2.25 6.80 -10.05
N ARG A 71 1.24 7.59 -9.63
CA ARG A 71 0.53 8.51 -10.53
C ARG A 71 1.43 9.58 -11.16
N MET A 72 2.34 10.14 -10.37
CA MET A 72 3.28 11.14 -10.85
C MET A 72 4.31 10.51 -11.81
N MET A 73 4.73 9.26 -11.57
CA MET A 73 5.58 8.53 -12.51
C MET A 73 4.85 8.27 -13.83
N LEU A 74 3.63 7.73 -13.79
CA LEU A 74 2.82 7.47 -15.00
C LEU A 74 2.65 8.73 -15.86
N SER A 75 2.39 9.89 -15.24
CA SER A 75 2.28 11.18 -15.97
C SER A 75 3.55 11.63 -16.71
N ARG A 76 4.71 11.02 -16.40
CA ARG A 76 6.02 11.35 -16.98
C ARG A 76 6.57 10.24 -17.88
N LEU A 77 6.02 9.03 -17.79
CA LEU A 77 6.40 7.92 -18.65
C LEU A 77 5.93 8.17 -20.07
N SER A 78 6.68 7.63 -21.03
CA SER A 78 6.24 7.58 -22.42
C SER A 78 5.33 6.37 -22.64
N VAL A 79 4.77 6.25 -23.84
CA VAL A 79 4.01 5.06 -24.27
C VAL A 79 4.84 3.77 -24.22
N SER A 80 6.17 3.87 -24.28
CA SER A 80 7.10 2.73 -24.18
C SER A 80 7.51 2.43 -22.75
N GLY A 81 7.39 3.41 -21.85
CA GLY A 81 7.67 3.28 -20.43
C GLY A 81 6.70 2.33 -19.72
N ARG A 82 7.15 1.74 -18.61
CA ARG A 82 6.33 0.81 -17.81
C ARG A 82 6.52 1.07 -16.32
N LEU A 83 5.45 0.89 -15.55
CA LEU A 83 5.50 0.93 -14.09
C LEU A 83 4.89 -0.35 -13.53
N PHE A 84 5.62 -1.02 -12.65
CA PHE A 84 5.14 -2.15 -11.87
C PHE A 84 4.94 -1.71 -10.43
N ALA A 85 3.72 -1.83 -9.90
CA ALA A 85 3.40 -1.41 -8.55
C ALA A 85 3.08 -2.62 -7.66
N PHE A 86 3.64 -2.63 -6.46
CA PHE A 86 3.47 -3.69 -5.47
C PHE A 86 3.05 -3.11 -4.13
N ASP A 87 2.19 -3.86 -3.43
CA ASP A 87 1.89 -3.63 -2.03
C ASP A 87 1.40 -4.95 -1.40
N VAL A 88 1.58 -5.07 -0.09
CA VAL A 88 1.06 -6.19 0.69
C VAL A 88 -0.40 -5.95 1.10
N ASP A 89 -0.85 -4.70 1.15
CA ASP A 89 -2.22 -4.34 1.49
C ASP A 89 -3.16 -4.58 0.28
N ALA A 90 -4.13 -5.47 0.46
CA ALA A 90 -5.14 -5.76 -0.55
C ALA A 90 -5.97 -4.52 -0.96
N ALA A 91 -6.14 -3.53 -0.08
CA ALA A 91 -6.80 -2.26 -0.42
C ALA A 91 -5.94 -1.40 -1.35
N ALA A 92 -4.63 -1.35 -1.11
CA ALA A 92 -3.66 -0.70 -2.00
C ALA A 92 -3.63 -1.40 -3.36
N VAL A 93 -3.62 -2.74 -3.39
CA VAL A 93 -3.71 -3.53 -4.64
C VAL A 93 -4.98 -3.21 -5.42
N ARG A 94 -6.15 -3.14 -4.78
CA ARG A 94 -7.41 -2.75 -5.46
C ARG A 94 -7.30 -1.34 -6.06
N ALA A 95 -6.80 -0.37 -5.31
CA ALA A 95 -6.59 0.98 -5.82
C ALA A 95 -5.58 1.03 -6.98
N GLY A 96 -4.56 0.16 -6.96
CA GLY A 96 -3.62 0.00 -8.06
C GLY A 96 -4.28 -0.56 -9.32
N ARG A 97 -5.18 -1.55 -9.18
CA ARG A 97 -5.98 -2.08 -10.30
C ARG A 97 -6.93 -1.03 -10.89
N ASP A 98 -7.50 -0.16 -10.07
CA ASP A 98 -8.34 0.93 -10.57
C ASP A 98 -7.52 1.99 -11.31
N LEU A 99 -6.30 2.26 -10.85
CA LEU A 99 -5.34 3.13 -11.55
C LEU A 99 -4.90 2.52 -12.89
N GLU A 100 -4.57 1.22 -12.92
CA GLU A 100 -4.20 0.47 -14.12
C GLU A 100 -5.28 0.61 -15.21
N LYS A 101 -6.55 0.38 -14.87
CA LYS A 101 -7.68 0.54 -15.81
C LYS A 101 -7.89 1.98 -16.30
N ALA A 102 -7.50 2.97 -15.50
CA ALA A 102 -7.67 4.38 -15.84
C ALA A 102 -6.53 4.90 -16.75
N ASP A 103 -5.37 4.24 -16.74
CA ASP A 103 -4.21 4.59 -17.56
C ASP A 103 -4.40 4.18 -19.03
N GLY A 104 -5.05 3.04 -19.29
CA GLY A 104 -5.36 2.53 -20.64
C GLY A 104 -5.52 1.03 -20.68
#